data_AF-A0A3S4YF18-F1
#
_entry.id   AF-A0A3S4YF18-F1
#
_cell.length_a   1.000
_cell.length_b   1.000
_cell.length_c   1.000
_cell.angle_alpha   90.00
_cell.angle_beta   90.00
_cell.angle_gamma   90.00
#
_symmetry.space_group_name_H-M   'P 1'
#
loop_
_entity.id
_entity.type
_entity.pdbx_description
1 polymer ?
#
loop_
_entity_poly.entity_id
_entity_poly.type
_entity_poly.pdbx_seq_one_letter_code
_entity_poly.pdbx_strand_id
1 'polypeptide(L)'
;MQVNADVLEKYVGNYQINANYHIKITREANKLFAQLISAHTARRSFAINMYLMGASSIAIMAIIGHRTEKTFLKYFKATPKEHSVCYRKLVRV
;
A
#
# COMPACT_ATOMS: atom_id res chain seq x y z
N MET A 1 28.52 4.09 16.45
CA MET A 1 28.21 5.35 15.74
C MET A 1 26.74 5.67 15.93
N GLN A 2 26.40 6.62 16.80
CA GLN A 2 25.04 7.18 16.84
C GLN A 2 24.99 8.33 15.84
N VAL A 3 24.23 8.15 14.76
CA VAL A 3 24.02 9.22 13.77
C VAL A 3 23.13 10.28 14.43
N ASN A 4 23.57 11.53 14.40
CA ASN A 4 22.83 12.65 14.98
C ASN A 4 21.52 12.86 14.19
N ALA A 5 20.40 12.92 14.92
CA ALA A 5 19.05 13.03 14.40
C ALA A 5 18.83 14.28 13.53
N ASP A 6 19.44 15.41 13.89
CA ASP A 6 19.32 16.68 13.17
C ASP A 6 19.87 16.60 11.75
N VAL A 7 20.93 15.81 11.53
CA VAL A 7 21.53 15.65 10.19
C VAL A 7 20.59 14.89 9.25
N LEU A 8 19.76 14.00 9.80
CA LEU A 8 18.85 13.18 9.01
C LEU A 8 17.61 13.95 8.53
N GLU A 9 17.22 15.03 9.20
CA GLU A 9 16.07 15.86 8.79
C GLU A 9 16.25 16.49 7.41
N LYS A 10 17.49 16.81 7.03
CA LYS A 10 17.82 17.35 5.71
C LYS A 10 17.37 16.44 4.56
N TYR A 11 17.28 15.14 4.80
CA TYR A 11 16.95 14.13 3.78
C TYR A 11 15.48 13.72 3.78
N VAL A 12 14.66 14.24 4.70
CA VAL A 12 13.23 13.95 4.75
C VAL A 12 12.52 14.78 3.69
N GLY A 13 11.74 14.12 2.84
CA GLY A 13 11.05 14.82 1.76
C GLY A 13 10.48 13.89 0.68
N ASN A 14 9.85 14.52 -0.30
CA ASN A 14 9.35 13.86 -1.51
C ASN A 14 10.28 14.21 -2.67
N TYR A 15 10.77 13.18 -3.35
CA TYR A 15 11.70 13.29 -4.46
C TYR A 15 11.06 12.68 -5.69
N GLN A 16 11.32 13.26 -6.86
CA GLN A 16 10.86 12.72 -8.13
C GLN A 16 12.07 12.25 -8.93
N ILE A 17 12.10 10.96 -9.29
CA ILE A 17 13.17 10.41 -10.13
C ILE A 17 12.87 10.70 -11.59
N ASN A 18 11.61 10.54 -11.98
CA ASN A 18 11.09 10.87 -13.31
C ASN A 18 9.56 11.05 -13.23
N ALA A 19 8.89 11.23 -14.38
CA ALA A 19 7.44 11.44 -14.44
C ALA A 19 6.58 10.36 -13.74
N ASN A 20 7.08 9.13 -13.64
CA ASN A 20 6.32 7.96 -13.16
C ASN A 20 6.76 7.43 -11.79
N TYR A 21 7.92 7.86 -11.29
CA TYR A 21 8.53 7.34 -10.07
C TYR A 21 8.83 8.46 -9.09
N HIS A 22 8.24 8.36 -7.89
CA HIS A 22 8.47 9.25 -6.77
C HIS A 22 9.06 8.45 -5.60
N ILE A 23 9.98 9.05 -4.85
CA ILE A 23 10.51 8.50 -3.62
C ILE A 23 10.07 9.39 -2.47
N LYS A 24 9.44 8.81 -1.46
CA LYS A 24 9.18 9.48 -0.19
C LYS A 24 10.19 9.00 0.83
N ILE A 25 10.98 9.91 1.38
CA ILE A 25 11.89 9.62 2.48
C ILE A 25 11.24 10.10 3.78
N THR A 26 11.05 9.18 4.72
CA THR A 26 10.56 9.44 6.07
C THR A 26 11.61 9.01 7.09
N ARG A 27 11.53 9.54 8.30
CA ARG A 27 12.49 9.24 9.38
C ARG A 27 11.76 8.62 10.57
N GLU A 28 12.40 7.65 11.21
CA GLU A 28 12.04 7.18 12.55
C GLU A 28 13.32 7.10 13.40
N ALA A 29 13.39 7.86 14.49
CA ALA A 29 14.57 7.95 15.36
C ALA A 29 15.87 8.24 14.58
N ASN A 30 16.84 7.32 14.58
CA ASN A 30 18.12 7.47 13.87
C ASN A 30 18.16 6.71 12.54
N LYS A 31 16.99 6.38 11.97
CA LYS A 31 16.86 5.64 10.71
C LYS A 31 16.01 6.41 9.70
N LEU A 32 16.40 6.30 8.44
CA LEU A 32 15.63 6.77 7.29
C LEU A 32 14.94 5.59 6.61
N PHE A 33 13.73 5.84 6.13
CA PHE A 33 12.92 4.91 5.37
C PHE A 33 12.62 5.54 4.01
N ALA A 34 12.85 4.80 2.95
CA ALA A 34 12.53 5.23 1.60
C ALA A 34 11.38 4.37 1.06
N GLN A 35 10.37 5.03 0.49
CA GLN A 35 9.25 4.39 -0.17
C GLN A 35 9.22 4.79 -1.64
N LEU A 36 9.28 3.79 -2.53
CA LEU A 36 9.13 4.01 -3.97
C LEU A 36 7.65 3.96 -4.36
N ILE A 37 7.16 5.08 -4.84
CA ILE A 37 5.80 5.28 -5.30
C ILE A 37 5.82 5.28 -6.82
N SER A 38 5.07 4.33 -7.38
CA SER A 38 4.84 4.20 -8.82
C SER A 38 3.36 3.91 -9.06
N ALA A 39 2.95 3.89 -10.34
CA ALA A 39 1.60 3.46 -10.71
C ALA A 39 1.24 2.06 -10.17
N HIS A 40 2.23 1.15 -10.08
CA HIS A 40 2.01 -0.18 -9.49
C HIS A 40 1.72 -0.09 -7.98
N THR A 41 2.45 0.76 -7.25
CA THR A 41 2.24 1.01 -5.82
C THR A 41 0.84 1.58 -5.58
N ALA A 42 0.43 2.59 -6.36
CA ALA A 42 -0.88 3.21 -6.26
C ALA A 42 -2.02 2.22 -6.53
N ARG A 43 -1.92 1.41 -7.61
CA ARG A 43 -2.91 0.37 -7.95
C ARG A 43 -3.05 -0.67 -6.84
N ARG A 44 -1.95 -1.05 -6.19
CA ARG A 44 -1.96 -2.00 -5.06
C ARG A 44 -2.69 -1.42 -3.85
N SER A 45 -2.36 -0.19 -3.46
CA SER A 45 -3.03 0.50 -2.35
C SER A 45 -4.52 0.69 -2.61
N PHE A 46 -4.89 1.05 -3.84
CA PHE A 46 -6.29 1.18 -4.25
C PHE A 46 -7.08 -0.12 -4.06
N ALA A 47 -6.57 -1.25 -4.56
CA ALA A 47 -7.25 -2.54 -4.47
C ALA A 47 -7.50 -2.98 -3.01
N ILE A 48 -6.51 -2.78 -2.14
CA ILE A 48 -6.58 -3.16 -0.73
C ILE A 48 -7.58 -2.26 0.01
N ASN A 49 -7.52 -0.94 -0.21
CA ASN A 49 -8.45 -0.01 0.44
C ASN A 49 -9.90 -0.28 0.06
N MET A 50 -10.19 -0.50 -1.22
CA MET A 50 -11.53 -0.85 -1.70
C MET A 50 -12.06 -2.13 -1.04
N TYR A 51 -11.20 -3.13 -0.89
CA TYR A 51 -11.57 -4.36 -0.22
C TYR A 51 -11.84 -4.13 1.27
N LEU A 52 -11.00 -3.36 1.98
CA LEU A 52 -11.22 -3.02 3.40
C LEU A 52 -12.51 -2.20 3.63
N MET A 53 -12.94 -1.45 2.62
CA MET A 53 -14.22 -0.74 2.59
C MET A 53 -15.43 -1.66 2.34
N GLY A 54 -15.20 -2.95 2.05
CA GLY A 54 -16.26 -3.93 1.79
C GLY A 54 -16.74 -3.95 0.35
N ALA A 55 -15.97 -3.43 -0.61
CA ALA A 55 -16.31 -3.61 -2.02
C ALA A 55 -16.12 -5.08 -2.45
N SER A 56 -16.95 -5.55 -3.40
CA SER A 56 -16.88 -6.93 -3.86
C SER A 56 -15.57 -7.21 -4.59
N SER A 57 -14.94 -8.36 -4.30
CA SER A 57 -13.68 -8.78 -4.93
C SER A 57 -13.79 -8.78 -6.46
N ILE A 58 -14.94 -9.17 -7.00
CA ILE A 58 -15.22 -9.19 -8.45
C ILE A 58 -15.15 -7.77 -9.05
N ALA A 59 -15.77 -6.79 -8.40
CA ALA A 59 -15.74 -5.41 -8.86
C ALA A 59 -14.33 -4.82 -8.80
N ILE A 60 -13.59 -5.08 -7.72
CA ILE A 60 -12.20 -4.63 -7.58
C ILE A 60 -11.33 -5.26 -8.66
N MET A 61 -11.47 -6.57 -8.91
CA MET A 61 -10.76 -7.30 -9.96
C MET A 61 -11.03 -6.74 -11.35
N ALA A 62 -12.27 -6.35 -11.65
CA ALA A 62 -12.62 -5.71 -12.91
C ALA A 62 -11.91 -4.36 -13.08
N ILE A 63 -11.89 -3.52 -12.05
CA ILE A 63 -11.23 -2.20 -12.07
C ILE A 63 -9.72 -2.32 -12.23
N ILE A 64 -9.09 -3.23 -11.48
CA ILE A 64 -7.65 -3.41 -11.57
C ILE A 64 -7.26 -4.27 -12.77
N GLY A 65 -8.18 -4.90 -13.49
CA GLY A 65 -7.88 -5.74 -14.66
C GLY A 65 -7.23 -7.09 -14.32
N HIS A 66 -7.61 -7.73 -13.22
CA HIS A 66 -7.23 -9.12 -12.95
C HIS A 66 -8.31 -10.08 -13.43
N ARG A 67 -7.91 -11.14 -14.12
CA ARG A 67 -8.84 -12.16 -14.64
C ARG A 67 -9.08 -13.31 -13.67
N THR A 68 -8.16 -13.55 -12.73
CA THR A 68 -8.21 -14.69 -11.82
C THR A 68 -8.08 -14.25 -10.37
N GLU A 69 -8.88 -14.87 -9.51
CA GLU A 69 -8.88 -14.60 -8.06
C GLU A 69 -7.54 -14.98 -7.43
N LYS A 70 -6.89 -16.04 -7.92
CA LYS A 70 -5.53 -16.43 -7.48
C LYS A 70 -4.52 -15.29 -7.64
N THR A 71 -4.64 -14.49 -8.70
CA THR A 71 -3.74 -13.34 -8.92
C THR A 71 -4.10 -12.18 -7.99
N PHE A 72 -5.39 -11.98 -7.74
CA PHE A 72 -5.91 -10.98 -6.82
C PHE A 72 -5.50 -11.27 -5.36
N LEU A 73 -5.61 -12.52 -4.91
CA LEU A 73 -5.23 -12.94 -3.56
C LEU A 73 -3.74 -12.71 -3.26
N LYS A 74 -2.86 -12.71 -4.27
CA LYS A 74 -1.44 -12.33 -4.10
C LYS A 74 -1.25 -10.86 -3.69
N TYR A 75 -2.26 -10.01 -3.88
CA TYR A 75 -2.23 -8.62 -3.42
C TYR A 75 -2.57 -8.53 -1.93
N PHE A 76 -3.26 -9.53 -1.39
CA PHE A 76 -3.59 -9.64 0.03
C PHE A 76 -2.52 -10.44 0.76
N LYS A 77 -1.57 -9.74 1.37
CA LYS A 77 -0.85 -10.26 2.54
C LYS A 77 -1.67 -10.03 3.82
N ALA A 78 -2.97 -10.26 3.74
CA ALA A 78 -3.86 -10.12 4.88
C ALA A 78 -3.69 -11.35 5.78
N THR A 79 -3.56 -11.10 7.08
CA THR A 79 -3.67 -12.17 8.07
C THR A 79 -5.09 -12.75 8.04
N PRO A 80 -5.31 -14.03 8.43
CA PRO A 80 -6.64 -14.65 8.43
C PRO A 80 -7.72 -13.79 9.14
N LYS A 81 -7.31 -13.01 10.14
CA LYS A 81 -8.17 -12.10 10.92
C LYS A 81 -8.68 -10.92 10.10
N GLU A 82 -7.86 -10.33 9.24
CA GLU A 82 -8.24 -9.21 8.36
C GLU A 82 -9.22 -9.67 7.26
N HIS A 83 -9.10 -10.92 6.81
CA HIS A 83 -10.05 -11.54 5.89
C HIS A 83 -11.45 -11.70 6.53
N SER A 84 -11.50 -12.13 7.80
CA SER A 84 -12.75 -12.30 8.56
C SER A 84 -13.48 -10.97 8.82
N VAL A 85 -12.74 -9.89 9.10
CA VAL A 85 -13.32 -8.56 9.32
C VAL A 85 -13.99 -8.02 8.06
N CYS A 86 -13.40 -8.25 6.88
CA CYS A 86 -13.99 -7.84 5.61
C CYS A 86 -15.29 -8.62 5.30
N TYR A 87 -15.25 -9.96 5.40
CA TYR A 87 -16.44 -10.80 5.21
C TYR A 87 -17.57 -10.45 6.18
N ARG A 88 -17.26 -10.11 7.44
CA ARG A 88 -18.27 -9.75 8.44
C ARG A 88 -18.98 -8.43 8.14
N LYS A 89 -18.32 -7.47 7.46
CA LYS A 89 -18.97 -6.22 7.01
C LYS A 89 -19.89 -6.45 5.82
N LEU A 90 -19.54 -7.37 4.92
CA LEU A 90 -20.37 -7.72 3.75
C LEU A 90 -21.66 -8.47 4.12
N VAL A 91 -21.68 -9.22 5.24
CA VAL A 91 -22.83 -10.05 5.66
C VAL A 91 -23.78 -9.31 6.61
N ARG A 92 -23.42 -8.12 7.09
CA ARG A 92 -24.36 -7.22 7.79
C ARG A 92 -25.06 -6.32 6.78
N VAL A 93 -26.05 -6.89 6.10
CA VAL A 93 -27.12 -6.15 5.40
C VAL A 93 -28.44 -6.54 6.04
#